data_AF-A0AAJ2JI22-F1
#
_entry.id   AF-A0AAJ2JI22-F1
#
_cell.length_a   1.000
_cell.length_b   1.000
_cell.length_c   1.000
_cell.angle_alpha   90.00
_cell.angle_beta   90.00
_cell.angle_gamma   90.00
#
_symmetry.space_group_name_H-M   'P 1'
#
loop_
_entity.id
_entity.type
_entity.pdbx_description
1 polymer ?
#
loop_
_entity_poly.entity_id
_entity_poly.type
_entity_poly.pdbx_seq_one_letter_code
_entity_poly.pdbx_strand_id
1 'polypeptide(L)' 'MFLKGQPLDMPAMQQLLAQAQQLPLPRRPAVRLSTADDTDYQDMARVLLAVSQHGVRVDALARPWGHWQDGLMKDG' A
#
# COMPACT_ATOMS: atom_id res chain seq x y z
N MET A 1 -5.15 -3.13 7.06
CA MET A 1 -4.81 -2.49 5.76
C MET A 1 -5.18 -3.48 4.67
N PHE A 2 -5.17 -3.09 3.39
CA PHE A 2 -5.50 -3.99 2.29
C PHE A 2 -4.49 -3.88 1.15
N LEU A 3 -4.19 -5.01 0.51
CA LEU A 3 -3.40 -5.09 -0.73
C LEU A 3 -4.21 -5.81 -1.78
N LYS A 4 -4.52 -5.13 -2.90
CA LYS A 4 -5.35 -5.68 -3.98
C LYS A 4 -6.67 -6.29 -3.47
N GLY A 5 -7.32 -5.61 -2.52
CA GLY A 5 -8.58 -6.07 -1.91
C GLY A 5 -8.44 -7.15 -0.84
N GLN A 6 -7.25 -7.71 -0.61
CA GLN A 6 -7.01 -8.70 0.43
C GLN A 6 -6.54 -8.03 1.73
N PRO A 7 -7.01 -8.47 2.91
CA PRO A 7 -6.53 -7.94 4.18
C PRO A 7 -5.02 -8.17 4.30
N LEU A 8 -4.32 -7.13 4.74
CA LEU A 8 -2.89 -7.12 4.95
C LEU A 8 -2.61 -6.57 6.36
N ASP A 9 -1.94 -7.39 7.17
CA ASP A 9 -1.39 -7.04 8.47
C ASP A 9 0.02 -6.44 8.36
N MET A 10 0.48 -5.84 9.45
CA MET A 10 1.74 -5.11 9.47
C MET A 10 2.97 -6.01 9.24
N PRO A 11 3.11 -7.19 9.87
CA PRO A 11 4.18 -8.15 9.53
C PRO A 11 4.21 -8.55 8.06
N ALA A 12 3.06 -8.90 7.48
CA ALA A 12 2.98 -9.27 6.06
C ALA A 12 3.40 -8.11 5.14
N MET A 13 3.03 -6.87 5.49
CA MET A 13 3.47 -5.68 4.77
C MET A 13 5.00 -5.52 4.81
N GLN A 14 5.63 -5.67 5.97
CA GLN A 14 7.08 -5.56 6.10
C GLN A 14 7.81 -6.62 5.27
N GLN A 15 7.32 -7.85 5.27
CA GLN A 15 7.89 -8.93 4.46
C GLN A 15 7.76 -8.65 2.95
N LEU A 16 6.65 -8.04 2.52
CA LEU A 16 6.47 -7.63 1.12
C LEU A 16 7.44 -6.50 0.73
N LEU A 17 7.64 -5.52 1.60
CA LEU A 17 8.60 -4.43 1.39
C LEU A 17 10.05 -4.93 1.39
N ALA A 18 10.39 -5.89 2.24
CA ALA A 18 11.70 -6.55 2.24
C ALA A 18 11.96 -7.28 0.93
N GLN A 19 10.97 -7.99 0.37
CA GLN A 19 11.10 -8.64 -0.93
C GLN A 19 11.24 -7.64 -2.07
N ALA A 20 10.49 -6.53 -2.02
CA ALA A 20 10.61 -5.44 -3.00
C ALA A 20 12.02 -4.83 -3.01
N GLN A 21 12.68 -4.76 -1.85
CA GLN A 21 14.06 -4.26 -1.77
C GLN A 21 15.11 -5.12 -2.44
N GLN A 22 14.90 -6.44 -2.45
CA GLN A 22 15.83 -7.39 -3.07
C GLN A 22 15.89 -7.22 -4.59
N LEU A 23 14.92 -6.53 -5.18
CA LEU A 23 14.91 -6.23 -6.60
C LEU A 23 15.88 -5.08 -6.94
N PRO A 24 16.64 -5.19 -8.04
CA PRO A 24 17.55 -4.14 -8.48
C PRO A 24 16.77 -2.85 -8.79
N LEU A 25 17.36 -1.70 -8.48
CA LEU A 25 16.78 -0.35 -8.62
C LEU A 25 15.89 -0.11 -9.86
N PRO A 26 16.29 -0.46 -11.11
CA PRO A 26 15.44 -0.25 -12.28
C PRO A 26 14.15 -1.11 -12.29
N ARG A 27 14.08 -2.16 -11.48
CA ARG A 27 12.93 -3.06 -11.31
C ARG A 27 12.27 -2.94 -9.94
N ARG A 28 12.76 -2.04 -9.08
CA ARG A 28 12.22 -1.89 -7.74
C ARG A 28 10.80 -1.30 -7.85
N PRO A 29 9.77 -2.00 -7.33
CA PRO A 29 8.39 -1.58 -7.51
C PRO A 29 8.11 -0.29 -6.71
N ALA A 30 7.19 0.53 -7.20
CA ALA A 30 6.61 1.62 -6.43
C ALA A 30 5.41 1.11 -5.62
N VAL A 31 5.28 1.57 -4.38
CA VAL A 31 4.12 1.30 -3.53
C VAL A 31 3.16 2.46 -3.67
N ARG A 32 1.92 2.13 -4.04
CA ARG A 32 0.84 3.09 -4.12
C ARG A 32 0.04 3.06 -2.83
N LEU A 33 -0.05 4.19 -2.16
CA LEU A 33 -0.80 4.33 -0.93
C LEU A 33 -2.09 5.12 -1.21
N SER A 34 -3.21 4.54 -0.77
CA SER A 34 -4.52 5.17 -0.69
C SER A 34 -4.97 5.10 0.76
N THR A 35 -5.41 6.22 1.31
CA THR A 35 -5.96 6.31 2.66
C THR A 35 -7.49 6.38 2.56
N ALA A 36 -8.17 5.70 3.48
CA ALA A 36 -9.59 5.93 3.70
C ALA A 36 -9.77 7.24 4.49
N ASP A 37 -10.93 7.89 4.38
CA ASP A 37 -11.20 9.19 5.00
C ASP A 37 -11.14 9.14 6.55
N ASP A 38 -11.32 7.96 7.14
CA ASP A 38 -11.27 7.69 8.57
C ASP A 38 -9.92 7.11 9.04
N THR A 39 -8.90 7.10 8.18
CA THR A 39 -7.58 6.56 8.54
C THR A 39 -6.91 7.43 9.60
N ASP A 40 -6.56 6.84 10.74
CA ASP A 40 -5.83 7.53 11.79
C ASP A 40 -4.46 8.00 11.32
N TYR A 41 -4.08 9.21 11.72
CA TYR A 41 -2.81 9.81 11.33
C TYR A 41 -1.59 8.99 11.82
N GLN A 42 -1.66 8.38 13.01
CA GLN A 42 -0.59 7.53 13.51
C GLN A 42 -0.41 6.28 12.65
N ASP A 43 -1.50 5.68 12.18
CA ASP A 43 -1.44 4.53 11.29
C ASP A 43 -0.84 4.91 9.92
N MET A 44 -1.22 6.08 9.39
CA MET A 44 -0.59 6.63 8.18
C MET A 44 0.92 6.84 8.38
N ALA A 45 1.33 7.44 9.50
CA ALA A 45 2.73 7.70 9.81
C ALA A 45 3.54 6.39 9.95
N ARG A 46 2.98 5.35 10.57
CA ARG A 46 3.61 4.02 10.68
C ARG A 46 3.85 3.39 9.32
N VAL A 47 2.87 3.48 8.41
CA VAL A 47 3.00 2.96 7.05
C VAL A 47 4.08 3.72 6.28
N LEU A 48 4.04 5.06 6.30
CA LEU A 48 5.05 5.88 5.63
C LEU A 48 6.46 5.61 6.16
N LEU A 49 6.61 5.48 7.48
CA LEU A 49 7.88 5.14 8.12
C LEU A 49 8.40 3.79 7.61
N ALA A 50 7.56 2.75 7.63
CA ALA A 50 7.94 1.42 7.16
C ALA A 50 8.37 1.45 5.68
N VAL A 51 7.65 2.14 4.80
CA VAL A 51 8.02 2.21 3.38
C VAL A 51 9.34 2.97 3.18
N SER A 52 9.57 4.05 3.93
CA SER A 52 10.80 4.83 3.86
C SER A 52 12.05 4.03 4.27
N GLN A 53 11.94 3.22 5.33
CA GLN A 53 13.03 2.35 5.82
C GLN A 53 13.44 1.30 4.79
N HIS A 54 12.52 0.93 3.90
CA HIS A 54 12.77 -0.05 2.87
C HIS A 54 13.17 0.57 1.53
N GLY A 55 13.43 1.88 1.43
CA GLY A 55 13.94 2.50 0.19
C GLY A 55 13.05 2.23 -1.04
N VAL A 56 11.75 2.03 -0.80
CA VAL A 56 10.72 1.80 -1.81
C VAL A 56 10.09 3.14 -2.14
N ARG A 57 9.83 3.40 -3.43
CA ARG A 57 9.21 4.66 -3.88
C ARG A 57 7.73 4.66 -3.50
N VAL A 58 7.23 5.78 -3.01
CA VAL A 58 5.81 5.96 -2.62
C VAL A 58 5.12 6.87 -3.62
N ASP A 59 4.03 6.39 -4.20
CA ASP A 59 3.06 7.21 -4.92
C ASP A 59 1.82 7.39 -4.04
N ALA A 60 1.60 8.61 -3.54
CA ALA A 60 0.39 8.95 -2.80
C ALA A 60 -0.75 9.25 -3.79
N LEU A 61 -1.88 8.55 -3.65
CA LEU A 61 -3.09 8.89 -4.39
C LEU A 61 -4.03 9.71 -3.51
N ALA A 62 -4.31 10.94 -3.92
CA ALA A 62 -5.26 11.84 -3.26
C ALA A 62 -6.74 11.47 -3.51
N ARG A 63 -7.07 10.29 -4.06
CA ARG A 63 -8.46 9.94 -4.36
C ARG A 63 -9.11 9.18 -3.19
N PRO A 64 -10.33 9.57 -2.80
CA PRO A 64 -11.10 8.83 -1.81
C PRO A 64 -11.38 7.40 -2.30
N TRP A 65 -11.38 6.47 -1.36
CA TRP A 65 -11.47 5.02 -1.50
C TRP A 65 -12.72 4.49 -2.25
N GLY A 66 -13.66 5.37 -2.63
CA GLY A 66 -15.00 5.02 -3.13
C GLY A 66 -15.09 4.31 -4.49
N HIS A 67 -14.01 4.06 -5.22
CA HIS A 67 -14.10 3.59 -6.61
C HIS A 67 -13.65 2.13 -6.87
N TRP A 68 -13.18 1.39 -5.86
CA TRP A 68 -12.77 -0.02 -6.02
C TRP A 68 -13.87 -1.04 -5.68
N GLN A 69 -15.00 -0.62 -5.08
CA GLN A 69 -16.15 -1.51 -4.86
C GLN A 69 -17.01 -1.74 -6.12
N ASP A 70 -17.04 -0.78 -7.06
CA ASP A 70 -17.81 -0.94 -8.31
C ASP A 70 -17.25 -1.99 -9.28
N GLY A 71 -15.97 -2.36 -9.14
CA GLY A 71 -15.32 -3.35 -10.00
C GLY A 71 -15.55 -4.81 -9.61
N LEU A 72 -16.04 -5.08 -8.39
CA LEU A 72 -16.19 -6.44 -7.84
C LEU A 72 -17.60 -7.03 -8.04
N MET A 73 -18.51 -6.31 -8.69
CA MET A 73 -19.87 -6.76 -9.03
C MET A 73 -20.08 -6.94 -10.55
N LYS A 74 -18.98 -7.01 -11.33
CA LYS A 74 -19.04 -7.07 -12.79
C LYS A 74 -18.35 -8.28 -13.40
N ASP A 75 -18.46 -9.44 -12.75
CA ASP A 75 -18.36 -10.73 -13.40
C ASP A 75 -19.49 -11.60 -12.84
N GLY A 76 -20.67 -11.45 -13.45
CA GLY A 76 -21.78 -12.39 -13.39
C GLY A 76 -21.82 -13.22 -14.66
#